data_AF-A0A5S9PWU3-F1
#
_entry.id   AF-A0A5S9PWU3-F1
#
_cell.length_a   1.000
_cell.length_b   1.000
_cell.length_c   1.000
_cell.angle_alpha   90.00
_cell.angle_beta   90.00
_cell.angle_gamma   90.00
#
_symmetry.space_group_name_H-M   'P 1'
#
loop_
_entity.id
_entity.type
_entity.pdbx_description
1 polymer ?
#
loop_
_entity_poly.entity_id
_entity_poly.type
_entity_poly.pdbx_seq_one_letter_code
_entity_poly.pdbx_strand_id
1 'polypeptide(L)'
;MLNQQSQKVFLRKAVTIMAGGVVALSLLTACSSDDKSDSRGPSSSNAPIVPTHTDISRIPADRGDLQAAENTAAVRHAAVVFKGETYPIIHMDLEGGDSIIVHLANRQGIVQAKWDKKTNKPKAPISLILGDSGSIPLDLDELDKKGVLDNLDVFTGATLETEEKGDYGEVTATVVNPRNGLGFDFKALLHQALSSAGTAELRILENDVYISGSLGFRAYQQLKSLTSTNKDLKRLVLLNVEGSADDNFNVYIGRLVRQAKLATHLPSNSVIASGGVDLFAAGVTRTAEDGASVGVVTLSGNVYKCRH
;
A
#
# COMPACT_ATOMS: atom_id res chain seq x y z
N MET A 1 -5.74 -20.47 12.71
CA MET A 1 -5.05 -19.44 13.51
C MET A 1 -3.63 -19.33 13.01
N LEU A 2 -3.30 -18.26 12.28
CA LEU A 2 -1.93 -17.87 11.94
C LEU A 2 -1.87 -16.34 12.07
N ASN A 3 -1.14 -15.92 13.10
CA ASN A 3 -0.90 -14.56 13.56
C ASN A 3 -0.36 -13.66 12.41
N GLN A 4 -0.75 -12.39 12.33
CA GLN A 4 -0.23 -11.37 11.39
C GLN A 4 1.31 -11.24 11.43
N GLN A 5 1.99 -11.72 12.49
CA GLN A 5 3.45 -11.89 12.46
C GLN A 5 3.95 -12.89 11.39
N SER A 6 3.11 -13.82 10.93
CA SER A 6 3.46 -14.83 9.91
C SER A 6 3.25 -14.36 8.46
N GLN A 7 2.40 -13.36 8.20
CA GLN A 7 2.33 -12.72 6.88
C GLN A 7 3.43 -11.67 6.68
N LYS A 8 3.89 -11.02 7.77
CA LYS A 8 5.17 -10.28 7.77
C LYS A 8 6.38 -11.20 7.58
N VAL A 9 6.24 -12.53 7.72
CA VAL A 9 7.30 -13.50 7.38
C VAL A 9 7.30 -13.85 5.88
N PHE A 10 6.21 -13.65 5.14
CA PHE A 10 6.16 -13.90 3.70
C PHE A 10 6.93 -12.82 2.89
N LEU A 11 7.05 -11.61 3.45
CA LEU A 11 7.99 -10.57 2.98
C LEU A 11 9.36 -10.59 3.68
N ARG A 12 9.60 -11.47 4.67
CA ARG A 12 10.95 -11.65 5.27
C ARG A 12 11.86 -12.59 4.48
N LYS A 13 11.35 -13.28 3.45
CA LYS A 13 12.12 -14.26 2.66
C LYS A 13 12.03 -14.13 1.14
N ALA A 14 11.16 -13.26 0.61
CA ALA A 14 11.15 -12.96 -0.83
C ALA A 14 12.50 -12.39 -1.31
N VAL A 15 13.25 -11.84 -0.37
CA VAL A 15 14.65 -11.47 -0.44
C VAL A 15 15.40 -12.56 0.35
N THR A 16 15.73 -13.70 -0.26
CA THR A 16 16.93 -14.47 0.18
C THR A 16 18.14 -13.74 -0.37
N ILE A 17 18.14 -12.45 0.00
CA ILE A 17 18.76 -11.30 -0.64
C ILE A 17 18.36 -11.27 -2.14
N MET A 18 18.22 -10.13 -2.79
CA MET A 18 18.48 -10.14 -4.24
C MET A 18 20.00 -10.48 -4.31
N ALA A 19 20.34 -11.77 -4.41
CA ALA A 19 21.15 -12.58 -3.47
C ALA A 19 22.61 -12.14 -3.10
N GLY A 20 22.91 -11.97 -1.79
CA GLY A 20 24.21 -12.25 -1.14
C GLY A 20 24.71 -11.19 -0.12
N GLY A 21 25.01 -11.58 1.13
CA GLY A 21 25.67 -10.72 2.13
C GLY A 21 25.76 -11.28 3.56
N VAL A 22 26.84 -12.02 3.84
CA VAL A 22 27.42 -12.60 5.10
C VAL A 22 27.21 -11.68 6.35
N VAL A 23 26.88 -12.14 7.58
CA VAL A 23 27.77 -12.73 8.63
C VAL A 23 26.99 -13.10 9.92
N ALA A 24 27.44 -14.22 10.53
CA ALA A 24 27.45 -14.65 11.95
C ALA A 24 26.18 -15.16 12.68
N LEU A 25 26.01 -16.49 12.57
CA LEU A 25 26.14 -17.49 13.66
C LEU A 25 25.93 -17.05 15.13
N SER A 26 24.93 -17.65 15.79
CA SER A 26 25.15 -18.31 17.08
C SER A 26 24.06 -19.36 17.36
N LEU A 27 24.53 -20.60 17.40
CA LEU A 27 24.00 -21.85 17.93
C LEU A 27 22.90 -21.74 19.01
N LEU A 28 21.92 -22.64 18.95
CA LEU A 28 21.65 -23.61 20.02
C LEU A 28 20.79 -24.78 19.49
N THR A 29 21.22 -25.97 19.85
CA THR A 29 20.77 -27.30 19.47
C THR A 29 19.67 -27.85 20.39
N ALA A 30 18.94 -28.84 19.84
CA ALA A 30 18.20 -29.93 20.53
C ALA A 30 16.84 -29.55 21.16
N CYS A 31 15.78 -30.36 21.11
CA CYS A 31 15.70 -31.82 21.08
C CYS A 31 14.61 -32.37 20.15
N SER A 32 14.90 -33.58 19.67
CA SER A 32 14.02 -34.60 19.10
C SER A 32 13.05 -35.17 20.14
N SER A 33 11.84 -35.56 19.71
CA SER A 33 11.27 -36.90 19.99
C SER A 33 9.88 -37.08 19.38
N ASP A 34 9.83 -37.97 18.39
CA ASP A 34 8.90 -39.08 18.16
C ASP A 34 7.37 -38.94 18.28
N ASP A 35 6.73 -39.34 17.18
CA ASP A 35 5.33 -39.69 17.00
C ASP A 35 4.81 -40.70 18.03
N LYS A 36 3.64 -40.40 18.61
CA LYS A 36 2.60 -41.40 18.88
C LYS A 36 1.23 -40.76 19.04
N SER A 37 0.29 -41.33 18.30
CA SER A 37 -1.15 -41.08 18.28
C SER A 37 -1.79 -41.23 19.67
N ASP A 38 -2.64 -40.29 20.06
CA ASP A 38 -3.82 -40.64 20.85
C ASP A 38 -4.95 -39.62 20.69
N SER A 39 -6.11 -40.12 20.28
CA SER A 39 -7.35 -39.40 20.06
C SER A 39 -8.05 -39.07 21.39
N ARG A 40 -8.23 -37.78 21.70
CA ARG A 40 -9.23 -37.31 22.69
C ARG A 40 -9.93 -36.05 22.18
N GLY A 41 -11.26 -36.05 22.31
CA GLY A 41 -12.20 -35.08 21.73
C GLY A 41 -12.06 -33.64 22.24
N PRO A 42 -12.89 -32.72 21.71
CA PRO A 42 -12.72 -31.29 21.94
C PRO A 42 -13.10 -30.92 23.38
N SER A 43 -12.09 -30.58 24.19
CA SER A 43 -12.29 -29.88 25.46
C SER A 43 -12.50 -28.39 25.17
N SER A 44 -13.70 -27.91 25.46
CA SER A 44 -14.06 -26.50 25.43
C SER A 44 -13.46 -25.75 26.62
N SER A 45 -12.29 -25.14 26.40
CA SER A 45 -11.71 -24.16 27.32
C SER A 45 -12.17 -22.75 26.93
N ASN A 46 -13.23 -22.26 27.57
CA ASN A 46 -13.63 -20.84 27.57
C ASN A 46 -12.67 -20.02 28.44
N ALA A 47 -11.41 -19.89 28.02
CA ALA A 47 -10.54 -18.86 28.57
C ALA A 47 -10.85 -17.52 27.86
N PRO A 48 -11.10 -16.42 28.57
CA PRO A 48 -11.22 -15.11 27.94
C PRO A 48 -9.93 -14.83 27.18
N ILE A 49 -10.03 -14.62 25.87
CA ILE A 49 -8.93 -14.07 25.08
C ILE A 49 -8.76 -12.63 25.57
N VAL A 50 -7.82 -12.40 26.49
CA VAL A 50 -7.39 -11.05 26.84
C VAL A 50 -6.67 -10.50 25.61
N PRO A 51 -7.20 -9.46 24.94
CA PRO A 51 -6.49 -8.87 23.81
C PRO A 51 -5.18 -8.31 24.35
N THR A 52 -4.04 -8.83 23.86
CA THR A 52 -2.76 -8.14 24.03
C THR A 52 -2.81 -6.88 23.19
N HIS A 53 -3.33 -5.79 23.76
CA HIS A 53 -3.17 -4.48 23.18
C HIS A 53 -1.69 -4.13 23.22
N THR A 54 -1.08 -3.88 22.06
CA THR A 54 0.22 -3.21 22.01
C THR A 54 0.07 -1.89 22.75
N ASP A 55 0.78 -1.75 23.87
CA ASP A 55 0.82 -0.50 24.62
C ASP A 55 1.44 0.59 23.72
N ILE A 56 0.57 1.42 23.13
CA ILE A 56 0.92 2.47 22.17
C ILE A 56 1.88 3.49 22.79
N SER A 57 1.93 3.57 24.13
CA SER A 57 2.86 4.45 24.85
C SER A 57 4.34 4.06 24.70
N ARG A 58 4.63 2.81 24.29
CA ARG A 58 6.00 2.28 24.15
C ARG A 58 6.63 2.48 22.78
N ILE A 59 5.88 3.02 21.81
CA ILE A 59 6.43 3.34 20.49
C ILE A 59 7.12 4.72 20.57
N PRO A 60 8.45 4.82 20.34
CA PRO A 60 9.13 6.10 20.31
C PRO A 60 8.43 7.10 19.39
N ALA A 61 8.37 8.37 19.78
CA ALA A 61 7.65 9.39 19.01
C ALA A 61 8.29 9.65 17.63
N ASP A 62 9.60 9.45 17.53
CA ASP A 62 10.45 9.64 16.35
C ASP A 62 10.51 8.42 15.42
N ARG A 63 10.06 7.24 15.85
CA ARG A 63 10.15 6.02 15.03
C ARG A 63 9.45 6.15 13.67
N GLY A 64 8.32 6.87 13.64
CA GLY A 64 7.62 7.15 12.38
C GLY A 64 8.43 8.06 11.45
N ASP A 65 9.20 9.00 12.02
CA ASP A 65 10.04 9.92 11.25
C ASP A 65 11.22 9.23 10.63
N LEU A 66 11.92 8.39 11.40
CA LEU A 66 13.05 7.62 10.91
C LEU A 66 12.60 6.69 9.77
N GLN A 67 11.52 5.93 9.98
CA GLN A 67 11.01 5.02 8.95
C GLN A 67 10.52 5.78 7.70
N ALA A 68 9.86 6.93 7.87
CA ALA A 68 9.40 7.73 6.74
C ALA A 68 10.59 8.31 5.96
N ALA A 69 11.64 8.76 6.64
CA ALA A 69 12.84 9.30 6.02
C ALA A 69 13.60 8.20 5.25
N GLU A 70 13.77 7.03 5.86
CA GLU A 70 14.35 5.84 5.21
C GLU A 70 13.56 5.48 3.94
N ASN A 71 12.24 5.32 4.06
CA ASN A 71 11.40 4.94 2.92
C ASN A 71 11.42 6.00 1.82
N THR A 72 11.43 7.28 2.18
CA THR A 72 11.52 8.39 1.21
C THR A 72 12.86 8.38 0.47
N ALA A 73 13.96 8.21 1.20
CA ALA A 73 15.28 8.11 0.60
C ALA A 73 15.37 6.88 -0.32
N ALA A 74 14.73 5.78 0.06
CA ALA A 74 14.73 4.54 -0.69
C ALA A 74 13.87 4.58 -1.96
N VAL A 75 12.79 5.37 -2.00
CA VAL A 75 11.97 5.51 -3.23
C VAL A 75 12.39 6.68 -4.12
N ARG A 76 13.38 7.50 -3.73
CA ARG A 76 13.71 8.75 -4.43
C ARG A 76 14.09 8.57 -5.91
N HIS A 77 14.66 7.40 -6.26
CA HIS A 77 15.10 7.06 -7.62
C HIS A 77 14.14 6.11 -8.34
N ALA A 78 13.02 5.76 -7.70
CA ALA A 78 12.02 4.92 -8.33
C ALA A 78 11.30 5.71 -9.43
N ALA A 79 11.41 5.22 -10.66
CA ALA A 79 10.88 5.90 -11.84
C ALA A 79 10.63 4.91 -12.98
N VAL A 80 9.76 5.33 -13.89
CA VAL A 80 9.65 4.75 -15.23
C VAL A 80 10.39 5.66 -16.21
N VAL A 81 11.23 5.10 -17.05
CA VAL A 81 11.88 5.79 -18.16
C VAL A 81 11.27 5.30 -19.45
N PHE A 82 10.72 6.21 -20.24
CA PHE A 82 10.02 5.90 -21.48
C PHE A 82 10.17 7.06 -22.46
N LYS A 83 10.55 6.75 -23.71
CA LYS A 83 10.81 7.77 -24.77
C LYS A 83 11.81 8.88 -24.36
N GLY A 84 12.79 8.55 -23.52
CA GLY A 84 13.76 9.51 -22.99
C GLY A 84 13.24 10.38 -21.83
N GLU A 85 11.96 10.29 -21.51
CA GLU A 85 11.34 10.99 -20.37
C GLU A 85 11.38 10.12 -19.11
N THR A 86 11.45 10.77 -17.95
CA THR A 86 11.45 10.12 -16.63
C THR A 86 10.17 10.46 -15.88
N TYR A 87 9.41 9.44 -15.52
CA TYR A 87 8.16 9.51 -14.79
C TYR A 87 8.36 8.99 -13.36
N PRO A 88 8.36 9.85 -12.33
CA PRO A 88 8.52 9.41 -10.95
C PRO A 88 7.37 8.48 -10.53
N ILE A 89 7.66 7.49 -9.67
CA ILE A 89 6.63 6.58 -9.15
C ILE A 89 6.16 7.09 -7.78
N ILE A 90 4.84 7.13 -7.58
CA ILE A 90 4.26 7.51 -6.29
C ILE A 90 3.87 6.33 -5.42
N HIS A 91 3.39 5.25 -6.02
CA HIS A 91 2.87 4.09 -5.32
C HIS A 91 2.96 2.85 -6.19
N MET A 92 3.04 1.70 -5.53
CA MET A 92 2.95 0.38 -6.14
C MET A 92 1.92 -0.44 -5.35
N ASP A 93 0.91 -0.97 -6.02
CA ASP A 93 -0.08 -1.88 -5.43
C ASP A 93 0.11 -3.31 -5.93
N LEU A 94 -0.30 -4.27 -5.10
CA LEU A 94 -0.37 -5.69 -5.40
C LEU A 94 -1.82 -6.16 -5.35
N GLU A 95 -2.53 -5.99 -6.46
CA GLU A 95 -3.95 -6.31 -6.55
C GLU A 95 -4.17 -7.83 -6.66
N GLY A 96 -5.01 -8.40 -5.78
CA GLY A 96 -5.29 -9.84 -5.71
C GLY A 96 -4.06 -10.74 -5.46
N GLY A 97 -2.90 -10.12 -5.20
CA GLY A 97 -1.58 -10.75 -5.11
C GLY A 97 -1.00 -11.23 -6.45
N ASP A 98 -1.75 -11.17 -7.56
CA ASP A 98 -1.32 -11.70 -8.87
C ASP A 98 -1.15 -10.59 -9.94
N SER A 99 -1.37 -9.33 -9.55
CA SER A 99 -1.13 -8.16 -10.39
C SER A 99 -0.32 -7.14 -9.62
N ILE A 100 0.57 -6.44 -10.31
CA ILE A 100 1.30 -5.28 -9.81
C ILE A 100 0.85 -4.06 -10.60
N ILE A 101 0.54 -2.98 -9.89
CA ILE A 101 0.13 -1.71 -10.48
C ILE A 101 1.03 -0.63 -9.92
N VAL A 102 1.65 0.16 -10.79
CA VAL A 102 2.57 1.22 -10.45
C VAL A 102 1.95 2.53 -10.90
N HIS A 103 1.73 3.44 -9.96
CA HIS A 103 1.16 4.75 -10.22
C HIS A 103 2.27 5.77 -10.46
N LEU A 104 2.19 6.47 -11.58
CA LEU A 104 3.10 7.56 -11.91
C LEU A 104 2.66 8.86 -11.21
N ALA A 105 3.63 9.70 -10.87
CA ALA A 105 3.39 10.98 -10.23
C ALA A 105 2.50 11.89 -11.08
N ASN A 106 1.85 12.86 -10.43
CA ASN A 106 1.01 13.85 -11.07
C ASN A 106 -0.08 13.27 -11.99
N ARG A 107 -0.53 12.03 -11.68
CA ARG A 107 -1.54 11.30 -12.47
C ARG A 107 -1.14 11.15 -13.93
N GLN A 108 0.16 11.06 -14.22
CA GLN A 108 0.66 10.97 -15.59
C GLN A 108 0.43 9.61 -16.25
N GLY A 109 -0.01 8.62 -15.47
CA GLY A 109 -0.31 7.28 -15.97
C GLY A 109 -0.14 6.19 -14.94
N ILE A 110 -0.27 4.96 -15.42
CA ILE A 110 -0.02 3.74 -14.67
C ILE A 110 0.78 2.73 -15.50
N VAL A 111 1.53 1.87 -14.80
CA VAL A 111 2.10 0.65 -15.37
C VAL A 111 1.48 -0.53 -14.66
N GLN A 112 1.07 -1.54 -15.41
CA GLN A 112 0.54 -2.78 -14.84
C GLN A 112 1.23 -4.01 -15.43
N ALA A 113 1.35 -5.04 -14.62
CA ALA A 113 1.82 -6.35 -15.04
C ALA A 113 1.18 -7.44 -14.19
N LYS A 114 1.10 -8.66 -14.70
CA LYS A 114 0.82 -9.81 -13.84
C LYS A 114 2.04 -10.11 -12.97
N TRP A 115 1.84 -10.69 -11.81
CA TRP A 115 2.91 -11.09 -10.89
C TRP A 115 2.97 -12.62 -10.77
N ASP A 116 4.16 -13.19 -10.91
CA ASP A 116 4.39 -14.60 -10.60
C ASP A 116 4.73 -14.77 -9.12
N LYS A 117 3.80 -15.29 -8.32
CA LYS A 117 4.07 -15.62 -6.91
C LYS A 117 5.17 -16.68 -6.73
N LYS A 118 5.38 -17.57 -7.70
CA LYS A 118 6.36 -18.66 -7.60
C LYS A 118 7.77 -18.18 -7.89
N THR A 119 7.94 -17.38 -8.94
CA THR A 119 9.25 -16.86 -9.36
C THR A 119 9.54 -15.47 -8.77
N ASN A 120 8.55 -14.85 -8.15
CA ASN A 120 8.60 -13.50 -7.57
C ASN A 120 9.04 -12.44 -8.60
N LYS A 121 8.48 -12.51 -9.81
CA LYS A 121 8.82 -11.65 -10.94
C LYS A 121 7.57 -11.19 -11.70
N PRO A 122 7.59 -10.01 -12.35
CA PRO A 122 6.52 -9.60 -13.24
C PRO A 122 6.43 -10.54 -14.45
N LYS A 123 5.21 -10.76 -14.94
CA LYS A 123 4.90 -11.53 -16.15
C LYS A 123 4.39 -10.59 -17.24
N ALA A 124 4.79 -10.91 -18.46
CA ALA A 124 4.22 -10.30 -19.65
C ALA A 124 2.73 -10.66 -19.80
N PRO A 125 1.94 -9.80 -20.47
CA PRO A 125 2.36 -8.50 -20.96
C PRO A 125 2.45 -7.46 -19.84
N ILE A 126 3.37 -6.50 -19.98
CA ILE A 126 3.26 -5.23 -19.26
C ILE A 126 2.42 -4.26 -20.07
N SER A 127 1.65 -3.43 -19.40
CA SER A 127 0.94 -2.32 -20.04
C SER A 127 1.37 -1.01 -19.40
N LEU A 128 1.86 -0.07 -20.21
CA LEU A 128 2.05 1.32 -19.85
C LEU A 128 0.88 2.12 -20.41
N ILE A 129 0.21 2.88 -19.56
CA ILE A 129 -0.93 3.72 -19.93
C ILE A 129 -0.59 5.14 -19.49
N LEU A 130 -0.37 6.03 -20.44
CA LEU A 130 -0.07 7.44 -20.21
C LEU A 130 -1.30 8.31 -20.46
N GLY A 131 -1.48 9.32 -19.63
CA GLY A 131 -2.63 10.23 -19.64
C GLY A 131 -3.08 10.55 -18.21
N ASP A 132 -4.01 11.51 -18.04
CA ASP A 132 -4.57 11.84 -16.72
C ASP A 132 -5.26 10.60 -16.16
N SER A 133 -4.58 9.94 -15.22
CA SER A 133 -5.03 8.68 -14.65
C SER A 133 -6.12 8.85 -13.61
N GLY A 134 -6.67 10.07 -13.47
CA GLY A 134 -7.79 10.37 -12.59
C GLY A 134 -8.97 9.44 -12.83
N SER A 135 -9.14 8.46 -11.94
CA SER A 135 -10.23 7.47 -11.97
C SER A 135 -10.16 6.53 -13.18
N ILE A 136 -8.97 6.06 -13.58
CA ILE A 136 -8.86 4.90 -14.48
C ILE A 136 -9.21 3.64 -13.65
N PRO A 137 -10.37 2.98 -13.83
CA PRO A 137 -10.63 1.65 -13.28
C PRO A 137 -9.45 0.73 -13.61
N LEU A 138 -8.91 0.04 -12.61
CA LEU A 138 -7.69 -0.77 -12.74
C LEU A 138 -7.89 -2.07 -13.57
N ASP A 139 -9.06 -2.24 -14.18
CA ASP A 139 -9.34 -3.31 -15.13
C ASP A 139 -9.28 -2.78 -16.57
N LEU A 140 -8.17 -3.05 -17.25
CA LEU A 140 -7.99 -2.75 -18.68
C LEU A 140 -9.10 -3.34 -19.55
N ASP A 141 -9.61 -4.52 -19.22
CA ASP A 141 -10.66 -5.17 -20.00
C ASP A 141 -12.00 -4.44 -19.82
N GLU A 142 -12.21 -3.80 -18.67
CA GLU A 142 -13.38 -2.95 -18.42
C GLU A 142 -13.25 -1.57 -19.09
N LEU A 143 -12.05 -1.00 -19.08
CA LEU A 143 -11.75 0.28 -19.76
C LEU A 143 -11.88 0.17 -21.27
N ASP A 144 -11.39 -0.93 -21.85
CA ASP A 144 -11.48 -1.23 -23.27
C ASP A 144 -12.96 -1.34 -23.70
N LYS A 145 -13.76 -2.11 -22.94
CA LYS A 145 -15.21 -2.22 -23.16
C LYS A 145 -15.95 -0.89 -23.07
N LYS A 146 -15.44 0.07 -22.29
CA LYS A 146 -16.00 1.42 -22.15
C LYS A 146 -15.45 2.43 -23.17
N GLY A 147 -14.55 2.03 -24.07
CA GLY A 147 -13.94 2.91 -25.08
C GLY A 147 -13.03 3.99 -24.48
N VAL A 148 -12.58 3.82 -23.23
CA VAL A 148 -11.76 4.83 -22.53
C VAL A 148 -10.32 4.80 -23.03
N LEU A 149 -9.83 3.61 -23.44
CA LEU A 149 -8.46 3.42 -23.92
C LEU A 149 -8.18 4.13 -25.26
N ASP A 150 -9.22 4.45 -26.04
CA ASP A 150 -9.08 5.10 -27.35
C ASP A 150 -8.43 6.49 -27.25
N ASN A 151 -8.59 7.17 -26.11
CA ASN A 151 -8.03 8.50 -25.88
C ASN A 151 -6.76 8.49 -25.02
N LEU A 152 -6.27 7.32 -24.63
CA LEU A 152 -5.06 7.15 -23.81
C LEU A 152 -3.90 6.62 -24.64
N ASP A 153 -2.69 6.92 -24.21
CA ASP A 153 -1.48 6.39 -24.82
C ASP A 153 -1.12 5.05 -24.17
N VAL A 154 -1.57 3.96 -24.79
CA VAL A 154 -1.35 2.59 -24.32
C VAL A 154 -0.20 1.93 -25.08
N PHE A 155 0.69 1.27 -24.33
CA PHE A 155 1.79 0.47 -24.87
C PHE A 155 1.83 -0.87 -24.16
N THR A 156 2.04 -1.96 -24.91
CA THR A 156 2.12 -3.32 -24.35
C THR A 156 3.44 -3.98 -24.70
N GLY A 157 4.08 -4.63 -23.72
CA GLY A 157 5.37 -5.30 -23.89
C GLY A 157 5.29 -6.79 -23.61
N ALA A 158 5.87 -7.61 -24.51
CA ALA A 158 5.88 -9.06 -24.39
C ALA A 158 7.15 -9.63 -23.73
N THR A 159 8.26 -8.87 -23.77
CA THR A 159 9.56 -9.31 -23.24
C THR A 159 9.89 -8.52 -21.99
N LEU A 160 10.21 -9.23 -20.91
CA LEU A 160 10.65 -8.65 -19.65
C LEU A 160 12.02 -9.22 -19.30
N GLU A 161 13.01 -8.34 -19.23
CA GLU A 161 14.23 -8.62 -18.51
C GLU A 161 14.11 -7.98 -17.13
N THR A 162 14.52 -8.71 -16.10
CA THR A 162 14.50 -8.22 -14.73
C THR A 162 15.88 -8.42 -14.15
N GLU A 163 16.50 -7.32 -13.73
CA GLU A 163 17.83 -7.28 -13.14
C GLU A 163 17.75 -6.67 -11.74
N GLU A 164 18.63 -7.12 -10.86
CA GLU A 164 18.78 -6.60 -9.51
C GLU A 164 19.89 -5.54 -9.51
N LYS A 165 19.57 -4.31 -9.11
CA LYS A 165 20.55 -3.21 -9.04
C LYS A 165 20.57 -2.61 -7.65
N GLY A 166 21.34 -3.24 -6.76
CA GLY A 166 21.41 -2.89 -5.35
C GLY A 166 20.05 -3.09 -4.69
N ASP A 167 19.46 -2.02 -4.16
CA ASP A 167 18.16 -2.06 -3.47
C ASP A 167 16.95 -1.95 -4.43
N TYR A 168 17.20 -1.78 -5.74
CA TYR A 168 16.14 -1.66 -6.74
C TYR A 168 16.06 -2.90 -7.63
N GLY A 169 14.84 -3.26 -8.01
CA GLY A 169 14.59 -4.09 -9.18
C GLY A 169 14.52 -3.20 -10.43
N GLU A 170 15.29 -3.53 -11.45
CA GLU A 170 15.16 -2.94 -12.78
C GLU A 170 14.36 -3.90 -13.68
N VAL A 171 13.32 -3.37 -14.31
CA VAL A 171 12.54 -4.09 -15.32
C VAL A 171 12.72 -3.37 -16.64
N THR A 172 13.24 -4.05 -17.65
CA THR A 172 13.37 -3.52 -19.02
C THR A 172 12.50 -4.32 -19.98
N ALA A 173 11.96 -3.62 -20.98
CA ALA A 173 11.10 -4.19 -21.99
C ALA A 173 11.11 -3.34 -23.26
N THR A 174 10.74 -3.94 -24.39
CA THR A 174 10.24 -3.19 -25.54
C THR A 174 8.73 -3.22 -25.50
N VAL A 175 8.10 -2.06 -25.41
CA VAL A 175 6.64 -1.90 -25.43
C VAL A 175 6.21 -1.35 -26.79
N VAL A 176 5.09 -1.83 -27.30
CA VAL A 176 4.58 -1.50 -28.62
C VAL A 176 3.26 -0.75 -28.47
N ASN A 177 3.06 0.31 -29.24
CA ASN A 177 1.77 0.93 -29.37
C ASN A 177 0.88 0.05 -30.28
N PRO A 178 -0.20 -0.54 -29.77
CA PRO A 178 -1.00 -1.50 -30.54
C PRO A 178 -1.71 -0.87 -31.74
N ARG A 179 -1.87 0.46 -31.79
CA ARG A 179 -2.56 1.17 -32.88
C ARG A 179 -1.69 1.36 -34.12
N ASN A 180 -0.39 1.59 -33.94
CA ASN A 180 0.52 1.90 -35.06
C ASN A 180 1.73 0.96 -35.15
N GLY A 181 1.89 0.03 -34.21
CA GLY A 181 2.97 -0.95 -34.19
C GLY A 181 4.35 -0.38 -33.83
N LEU A 182 4.46 0.90 -33.43
CA LEU A 182 5.73 1.50 -33.05
C LEU A 182 6.21 0.95 -31.70
N GLY A 183 7.41 0.40 -31.69
CA GLY A 183 8.10 -0.08 -30.50
C GLY A 183 8.94 1.00 -29.82
N PHE A 184 8.99 0.96 -28.49
CA PHE A 184 9.72 1.89 -27.65
C PHE A 184 10.39 1.15 -26.50
N ASP A 185 11.58 1.61 -26.11
CA ASP A 185 12.25 1.10 -24.93
C ASP A 185 11.53 1.59 -23.67
N PHE A 186 11.33 0.65 -22.75
CA PHE A 186 10.73 0.85 -21.45
C PHE A 186 11.70 0.37 -20.38
N LYS A 187 11.81 1.16 -19.31
CA LYS A 187 12.53 0.76 -18.11
C LYS A 187 11.77 1.22 -16.86
N ALA A 188 11.66 0.37 -15.86
CA ALA A 188 11.14 0.71 -14.55
C ALA A 188 12.17 0.37 -13.46
N LEU A 189 12.43 1.35 -12.59
CA LEU A 189 13.23 1.19 -11.38
C LEU A 189 12.28 1.13 -10.19
N LEU A 190 12.21 -0.04 -9.56
CA LEU A 190 11.22 -0.36 -8.54
C LEU A 190 11.91 -0.62 -7.20
N HIS A 191 11.42 0.03 -6.15
CA HIS A 191 11.85 -0.22 -4.77
C HIS A 191 10.70 -0.77 -3.96
N GLN A 192 10.96 -1.75 -3.09
CA GLN A 192 9.92 -2.40 -2.28
C GLN A 192 9.11 -1.39 -1.43
N ALA A 193 9.75 -0.37 -0.88
CA ALA A 193 9.07 0.64 -0.07
C ALA A 193 7.94 1.38 -0.80
N LEU A 194 7.86 1.35 -2.15
CA LEU A 194 6.73 1.87 -2.91
C LEU A 194 5.39 1.26 -2.50
N SER A 195 5.39 -0.01 -2.08
CA SER A 195 4.18 -0.68 -1.60
C SER A 195 3.71 -0.14 -0.24
N SER A 196 4.62 0.40 0.57
CA SER A 196 4.30 1.04 1.86
C SER A 196 3.92 2.53 1.73
N ALA A 197 4.00 3.10 0.52
CA ALA A 197 3.78 4.53 0.28
C ALA A 197 2.34 4.96 0.60
N GLY A 198 1.38 4.12 0.24
CA GLY A 198 -0.03 4.48 0.18
C GLY A 198 -0.32 5.50 -0.94
N THR A 199 -1.60 5.64 -1.27
CA THR A 199 -2.10 6.57 -2.28
C THR A 199 -2.77 7.81 -1.69
N ALA A 200 -2.88 7.89 -0.36
CA ALA A 200 -3.70 8.93 0.26
C ALA A 200 -3.24 10.35 -0.09
N GLU A 201 -4.17 11.13 -0.63
CA GLU A 201 -4.06 12.57 -0.85
C GLU A 201 -4.75 13.31 0.29
N LEU A 202 -4.10 14.38 0.79
CA LEU A 202 -4.69 15.29 1.78
C LEU A 202 -4.96 16.65 1.14
N ARG A 203 -6.13 17.23 1.40
CA ARG A 203 -6.51 18.58 0.96
C ARG A 203 -7.04 19.38 2.13
N ILE A 204 -6.63 20.64 2.24
CA ILE A 204 -7.15 21.53 3.27
C ILE A 204 -8.28 22.37 2.67
N LEU A 205 -9.40 22.43 3.34
CA LEU A 205 -10.43 23.43 3.12
C LEU A 205 -10.72 24.10 4.46
N GLU A 206 -10.41 25.39 4.54
CA GLU A 206 -10.47 26.16 5.79
C GLU A 206 -9.66 25.49 6.92
N ASN A 207 -10.34 24.97 7.93
CA ASN A 207 -9.75 24.33 9.11
C ASN A 207 -9.86 22.81 9.07
N ASP A 208 -10.37 22.24 7.98
CA ASP A 208 -10.57 20.81 7.83
C ASP A 208 -9.59 20.21 6.83
N VAL A 209 -9.09 19.04 7.17
CA VAL A 209 -8.23 18.22 6.31
C VAL A 209 -9.08 17.09 5.75
N TYR A 210 -9.23 17.04 4.44
CA TYR A 210 -9.90 15.97 3.72
C TYR A 210 -8.88 14.94 3.29
N ILE A 211 -9.15 13.66 3.53
CA ILE A 211 -8.26 12.56 3.16
C ILE A 211 -9.01 11.50 2.34
N SER A 212 -8.36 11.02 1.27
CA SER A 212 -8.86 9.94 0.43
C SER A 212 -7.70 9.13 -0.15
N GLY A 213 -7.84 7.80 -0.20
CA GLY A 213 -6.84 6.84 -0.68
C GLY A 213 -6.32 5.92 0.44
N SER A 214 -5.33 5.08 0.12
CA SER A 214 -4.72 4.14 1.06
C SER A 214 -3.64 4.81 1.92
N LEU A 215 -3.62 4.47 3.21
CA LEU A 215 -2.71 5.07 4.19
C LEU A 215 -1.31 4.44 4.10
N GLY A 216 -0.27 5.25 4.23
CA GLY A 216 1.13 4.81 4.18
C GLY A 216 2.08 5.93 4.58
N PHE A 217 3.38 5.77 4.32
CA PHE A 217 4.36 6.76 4.76
C PHE A 217 4.14 8.14 4.13
N ARG A 218 3.56 8.23 2.92
CA ARG A 218 3.22 9.52 2.31
C ARG A 218 2.12 10.24 3.06
N ALA A 219 1.08 9.51 3.49
CA ALA A 219 0.00 10.07 4.31
C ALA A 219 0.53 10.59 5.65
N TYR A 220 1.44 9.82 6.26
CA TYR A 220 2.14 10.22 7.48
C TYR A 220 2.92 11.54 7.30
N GLN A 221 3.72 11.65 6.25
CA GLN A 221 4.51 12.87 5.97
C GLN A 221 3.62 14.08 5.69
N GLN A 222 2.58 13.91 4.87
CA GLN A 222 1.61 14.97 4.57
C GLN A 222 0.95 15.45 5.87
N LEU A 223 0.37 14.55 6.66
CA LEU A 223 -0.33 14.91 7.89
C LEU A 223 0.63 15.53 8.93
N LYS A 224 1.85 15.01 9.06
CA LYS A 224 2.86 15.58 9.95
C LYS A 224 3.20 17.01 9.55
N SER A 225 3.46 17.24 8.27
CA SER A 225 3.74 18.58 7.74
C SER A 225 2.58 19.53 8.06
N LEU A 226 1.35 19.13 7.73
CA LEU A 226 0.14 19.93 7.94
C LEU A 226 -0.09 20.29 9.41
N THR A 227 0.00 19.32 10.32
CA THR A 227 -0.25 19.53 11.76
C THR A 227 0.91 20.28 12.46
N SER A 228 2.11 20.24 11.88
CA SER A 228 3.24 21.03 12.36
C SER A 228 3.12 22.51 11.98
N THR A 229 2.61 22.81 10.78
CA THR A 229 2.56 24.17 10.21
C THR A 229 1.24 24.89 10.43
N ASN A 230 0.12 24.17 10.58
CA ASN A 230 -1.20 24.76 10.79
C ASN A 230 -1.79 24.32 12.14
N LYS A 231 -1.94 25.27 13.07
CA LYS A 231 -2.48 25.05 14.42
C LYS A 231 -3.99 25.22 14.52
N ASP A 232 -4.63 25.76 13.48
CA ASP A 232 -6.07 26.02 13.45
C ASP A 232 -6.87 24.84 12.88
N LEU A 233 -6.18 23.77 12.44
CA LEU A 233 -6.83 22.55 11.98
C LEU A 233 -7.70 21.94 13.09
N LYS A 234 -8.96 21.65 12.75
CA LYS A 234 -9.97 21.15 13.69
C LYS A 234 -10.38 19.72 13.41
N ARG A 235 -10.54 19.36 12.14
CA ARG A 235 -11.11 18.07 11.76
C ARG A 235 -10.33 17.39 10.65
N LEU A 236 -10.27 16.07 10.74
CA LEU A 236 -9.90 15.18 9.66
C LEU A 236 -11.20 14.57 9.10
N VAL A 237 -11.54 14.92 7.87
CA VAL A 237 -12.70 14.43 7.14
C VAL A 237 -12.27 13.27 6.25
N LEU A 238 -12.74 12.06 6.55
CA LEU A 238 -12.36 10.86 5.79
C LEU A 238 -13.41 10.64 4.70
N LEU A 239 -12.99 10.64 3.44
CA LEU A 239 -13.85 10.42 2.28
C LEU A 239 -13.85 8.93 1.91
N ASN A 240 -13.02 8.52 0.94
CA ASN A 240 -12.78 7.11 0.61
C ASN A 240 -11.42 6.68 1.16
N VAL A 241 -11.38 5.95 2.27
CA VAL A 241 -10.15 5.46 2.91
C VAL A 241 -10.20 3.94 3.02
N GLU A 242 -9.62 3.27 2.04
CA GLU A 242 -9.75 1.82 1.83
C GLU A 242 -8.98 0.98 2.86
N GLY A 243 -7.99 1.57 3.53
CA GLY A 243 -7.18 0.90 4.54
C GLY A 243 -5.75 1.43 4.59
N SER A 244 -4.85 0.59 5.11
CA SER A 244 -3.42 0.85 5.22
C SER A 244 -2.61 -0.06 4.30
N ALA A 245 -1.69 0.53 3.55
CA ALA A 245 -0.63 -0.17 2.84
C ALA A 245 0.50 -0.60 3.80
N ASP A 246 0.64 0.09 4.94
CA ASP A 246 1.53 -0.28 6.03
C ASP A 246 0.89 0.02 7.39
N ASP A 247 0.58 -1.04 8.16
CA ASP A 247 -0.04 -0.94 9.48
C ASP A 247 0.81 -0.18 10.51
N ASN A 248 2.14 -0.21 10.37
CA ASN A 248 3.01 0.57 11.28
C ASN A 248 2.79 2.06 11.04
N PHE A 249 2.73 2.50 9.77
CA PHE A 249 2.42 3.87 9.45
C PHE A 249 1.00 4.26 9.86
N ASN A 250 0.04 3.32 9.78
CA ASN A 250 -1.31 3.59 10.27
C ASN A 250 -1.33 3.99 11.75
N VAL A 251 -0.57 3.27 12.59
CA VAL A 251 -0.42 3.62 14.01
C VAL A 251 0.22 5.01 14.18
N TYR A 252 1.24 5.34 13.40
CA TYR A 252 1.89 6.65 13.47
C TYR A 252 0.96 7.79 13.02
N ILE A 253 0.17 7.59 11.97
CA ILE A 253 -0.82 8.56 11.50
C ILE A 253 -1.89 8.79 12.57
N GLY A 254 -2.43 7.72 13.18
CA GLY A 254 -3.39 7.84 14.27
C GLY A 254 -2.83 8.63 15.47
N ARG A 255 -1.55 8.45 15.80
CA ARG A 255 -0.87 9.26 16.83
C ARG A 255 -0.80 10.73 16.45
N LEU A 256 -0.49 11.08 15.20
CA LEU A 256 -0.48 12.47 14.74
C LEU A 256 -1.87 13.10 14.88
N VAL A 257 -2.93 12.41 14.46
CA VAL A 257 -4.33 12.87 14.61
C VAL A 257 -4.63 13.17 16.08
N ARG A 258 -4.30 12.24 16.98
CA ARG A 258 -4.57 12.39 18.42
C ARG A 258 -3.74 13.52 19.05
N GLN A 259 -2.46 13.63 18.70
CA GLN A 259 -1.57 14.68 19.21
C GLN A 259 -1.98 16.07 18.74
N ALA A 260 -2.43 16.19 17.49
CA ALA A 260 -2.96 17.43 16.92
C ALA A 260 -4.38 17.76 17.42
N LYS A 261 -4.97 16.91 18.27
CA LYS A 261 -6.34 17.07 18.81
C LYS A 261 -7.41 17.23 17.73
N LEU A 262 -7.22 16.61 16.57
CA LEU A 262 -8.20 16.67 15.49
C LEU A 262 -9.42 15.82 15.84
N ALA A 263 -10.61 16.34 15.59
CA ALA A 263 -11.81 15.52 15.49
C ALA A 263 -11.79 14.74 14.16
N THR A 264 -12.54 13.65 14.07
CA THR A 264 -12.72 12.88 12.84
C THR A 264 -14.17 12.89 12.43
N HIS A 265 -14.41 13.05 11.12
CA HIS A 265 -15.75 13.18 10.57
C HIS A 265 -15.91 12.33 9.31
N LEU A 266 -17.05 11.63 9.21
CA LEU A 266 -17.49 10.90 8.02
C LEU A 266 -18.73 11.57 7.42
N PRO A 267 -18.60 12.25 6.27
CA PRO A 267 -19.73 12.63 5.44
C PRO A 267 -20.58 11.41 5.02
N SER A 268 -21.82 11.63 4.64
CA SER A 268 -22.80 10.60 4.26
C SER A 268 -22.36 9.70 3.10
N ASN A 269 -21.47 10.16 2.23
CA ASN A 269 -20.92 9.37 1.12
C ASN A 269 -19.57 8.71 1.44
N SER A 270 -19.12 8.76 2.69
CA SER A 270 -17.82 8.21 3.08
C SER A 270 -17.81 6.69 3.00
N VAL A 271 -16.67 6.15 2.61
CA VAL A 271 -16.38 4.72 2.65
C VAL A 271 -15.03 4.54 3.31
N ILE A 272 -15.02 4.04 4.53
CA ILE A 272 -13.78 3.74 5.24
C ILE A 272 -13.71 2.26 5.57
N ALA A 273 -12.51 1.69 5.49
CA ALA A 273 -12.29 0.31 5.87
C ALA A 273 -10.91 0.06 6.47
N SER A 274 -10.77 -1.03 7.22
CA SER A 274 -9.49 -1.48 7.82
C SER A 274 -8.78 -0.34 8.57
N GLY A 275 -7.55 0.02 8.19
CA GLY A 275 -6.80 1.12 8.79
C GLY A 275 -7.50 2.49 8.76
N GLY A 276 -8.43 2.72 7.81
CA GLY A 276 -9.28 3.90 7.80
C GLY A 276 -10.23 3.97 9.02
N VAL A 277 -10.66 2.82 9.53
CA VAL A 277 -11.46 2.72 10.77
C VAL A 277 -10.63 3.07 11.99
N ASP A 278 -9.38 2.59 12.06
CA ASP A 278 -8.45 2.97 13.13
C ASP A 278 -8.18 4.47 13.11
N LEU A 279 -8.03 5.05 11.91
CA LEU A 279 -7.82 6.48 11.73
C LEU A 279 -9.04 7.28 12.18
N PHE A 280 -10.26 6.84 11.83
CA PHE A 280 -11.49 7.44 12.36
C PHE A 280 -11.54 7.36 13.89
N ALA A 281 -11.17 6.22 14.47
CA ALA A 281 -11.14 6.02 15.92
C ALA A 281 -10.11 6.92 16.65
N ALA A 282 -9.07 7.39 15.96
CA ALA A 282 -8.02 8.21 16.54
C ALA A 282 -8.48 9.64 16.92
N GLY A 283 -9.56 10.15 16.31
CA GLY A 283 -10.09 11.49 16.56
C GLY A 283 -10.49 11.73 18.02
N VAL A 284 -10.34 12.98 18.50
CA VAL A 284 -10.76 13.36 19.87
C VAL A 284 -12.27 13.41 20.03
N THR A 285 -12.98 13.74 18.94
CA THR A 285 -14.43 13.64 18.78
C THR A 285 -14.68 12.99 17.43
N ARG A 286 -15.68 12.11 17.36
CA ARG A 286 -15.97 11.26 16.20
C ARG A 286 -17.42 11.48 15.80
N THR A 287 -17.65 11.93 14.57
CA THR A 287 -18.99 12.12 14.03
C THR A 287 -19.13 11.44 12.67
N ALA A 288 -20.30 10.89 12.40
CA ALA A 288 -20.63 10.30 11.11
C ALA A 288 -22.05 10.72 10.74
N GLU A 289 -22.25 11.08 9.48
CA GLU A 289 -23.59 11.29 8.92
C GLU A 289 -24.22 9.96 8.51
N ASP A 290 -25.56 9.90 8.55
CA ASP A 290 -26.31 8.77 8.03
C ASP A 290 -25.93 8.50 6.56
N GLY A 291 -25.74 7.22 6.22
CA GLY A 291 -25.26 6.80 4.91
C GLY A 291 -23.75 6.51 4.82
N ALA A 292 -22.94 7.02 5.77
CA ALA A 292 -21.52 6.70 5.83
C ALA A 292 -21.31 5.17 5.99
N SER A 293 -20.35 4.63 5.24
CA SER A 293 -20.02 3.20 5.27
C SER A 293 -18.73 2.97 6.04
N VAL A 294 -18.82 2.22 7.13
CA VAL A 294 -17.67 1.79 7.93
C VAL A 294 -17.55 0.27 7.79
N GLY A 295 -16.37 -0.23 7.48
CA GLY A 295 -16.21 -1.66 7.25
C GLY A 295 -14.86 -2.26 7.57
N VAL A 296 -14.79 -3.58 7.42
CA VAL A 296 -13.54 -4.34 7.39
C VAL A 296 -13.37 -4.95 6.00
N VAL A 297 -12.14 -4.96 5.50
CA VAL A 297 -11.81 -5.57 4.20
C VAL A 297 -11.34 -7.00 4.46
N THR A 298 -11.87 -7.99 3.73
CA THR A 298 -11.27 -9.34 3.72
C THR A 298 -10.15 -9.43 2.70
N LEU A 299 -9.29 -10.44 2.85
CA LEU A 299 -8.18 -10.75 1.93
C LEU A 299 -8.59 -10.89 0.45
N SER A 300 -9.88 -11.06 0.17
CA SER A 300 -10.47 -11.13 -1.17
C SER A 300 -10.99 -9.78 -1.71
N GLY A 301 -10.72 -8.66 -1.02
CA GLY A 301 -11.17 -7.32 -1.40
C GLY A 301 -12.63 -7.00 -1.03
N ASN A 302 -13.34 -7.90 -0.33
CA ASN A 302 -14.73 -7.64 0.04
C ASN A 302 -14.78 -6.72 1.27
N VAL A 303 -15.47 -5.59 1.14
CA VAL A 303 -15.76 -4.68 2.26
C VAL A 303 -17.04 -5.14 2.96
N TYR A 304 -16.92 -5.60 4.20
CA TYR A 304 -18.07 -5.85 5.08
C TYR A 304 -18.49 -4.54 5.71
N LYS A 305 -19.60 -3.98 5.23
CA LYS A 305 -20.08 -2.66 5.62
C LYS A 305 -21.11 -2.78 6.73
N CYS A 306 -20.92 -2.03 7.81
CA CYS A 306 -22.00 -1.60 8.69
C CYS A 306 -22.50 -0.26 8.13
N ARG A 307 -23.75 -0.21 7.67
CA ARG A 307 -24.45 1.05 7.38
C ARG A 307 -25.16 1.51 8.66
N HIS A 308 -24.92 2.76 9.03
CA HIS A 308 -25.75 3.48 9.98
C HIS A 308 -26.91 4.15 9.24
#